data_AF-A0A5Q2N872-F1
#
_entry.id   AF-A0A5Q2N872-F1
#
_cell.length_a   1.000
_cell.length_b   1.000
_cell.length_c   1.000
_cell.angle_alpha   90.00
_cell.angle_beta   90.00
_cell.angle_gamma   90.00
#
_symmetry.space_group_name_H-M   'P 1'
#
loop_
_entity.id
_entity.type
_entity.pdbx_description
1 polymer ?
#
loop_
_entity_poly.entity_id
_entity_poly.type
_entity_poly.pdbx_seq_one_letter_code
_entity_poly.pdbx_strand_id
1 'polypeptide(L)'
;MVRTKENILKALVYEQAAYYNYRKFADEAKKEGLPEVVEVFQELASQELEHKNKLLSQLKKLVPPDLTRGKRKLSLIPGPSKS
;
A
#
# COMPACT_ATOMS: atom_id res chain seq x y z
N MET A 1 12.63 9.62 15.68
CA MET A 1 12.29 9.60 14.24
C MET A 1 12.18 8.19 13.65
N VAL A 2 13.03 7.21 14.04
CA VAL A 2 13.03 5.84 13.46
C VAL A 2 11.66 5.13 13.51
N ARG A 3 10.90 5.28 14.61
CA ARG A 3 9.56 4.69 14.76
C ARG A 3 8.48 5.28 13.84
N THR A 4 8.59 6.55 13.44
CA THR A 4 7.53 7.23 12.66
C THR A 4 7.45 6.69 11.24
N LYS A 5 8.59 6.48 10.57
CA LYS A 5 8.64 5.93 9.21
C LYS A 5 8.17 4.47 9.17
N GLU A 6 8.64 3.65 10.11
CA GLU A 6 8.26 2.25 10.21
C GLU A 6 6.77 2.08 10.50
N ASN A 7 6.19 2.91 11.38
CA ASN A 7 4.76 2.88 11.67
C ASN A 7 3.92 3.26 10.45
N ILE A 8 4.33 4.28 9.67
CA ILE A 8 3.64 4.67 8.43
C ILE A 8 3.71 3.55 7.38
N LEU A 9 4.86 2.89 7.24
CA LEU A 9 5.01 1.75 6.33
C LEU A 9 4.11 0.58 6.74
N LYS A 10 4.06 0.24 8.03
CA LYS A 10 3.17 -0.80 8.55
C LYS A 10 1.71 -0.46 8.28
N ALA A 11 1.27 0.75 8.65
CA ALA A 11 -0.09 1.22 8.37
C ALA A 11 -0.42 1.12 6.89
N LEU A 12 0.49 1.54 6.01
CA LEU A 12 0.28 1.50 4.56
C LEU A 12 0.08 0.07 4.03
N VAL A 13 0.81 -0.91 4.58
CA VAL A 13 0.59 -2.33 4.24
C VAL A 13 -0.78 -2.80 4.70
N TYR A 14 -1.22 -2.40 5.90
CA TYR A 14 -2.55 -2.74 6.40
C TYR A 14 -3.66 -2.11 5.55
N GLU A 15 -3.58 -0.81 5.21
CA GLU A 15 -4.59 -0.17 4.35
C GLU A 15 -4.64 -0.80 2.96
N GLN A 16 -3.47 -1.17 2.41
CA GLN A 16 -3.42 -1.86 1.14
C GLN A 16 -4.07 -3.26 1.21
N ALA A 17 -3.83 -4.01 2.28
CA ALA A 17 -4.46 -5.31 2.48
C ALA A 17 -5.99 -5.19 2.65
N ALA A 18 -6.46 -4.22 3.44
CA ALA A 18 -7.86 -3.94 3.64
C ALA A 18 -8.56 -3.56 2.33
N TYR A 19 -7.96 -2.66 1.53
CA TYR A 19 -8.43 -2.32 0.18
C TYR A 19 -8.66 -3.54 -0.70
N TYR A 20 -7.68 -4.45 -0.77
CA TYR A 20 -7.78 -5.65 -1.60
C TYR A 20 -8.85 -6.62 -1.08
N ASN A 21 -8.97 -6.78 0.24
CA ASN A 21 -9.98 -7.62 0.85
C ASN A 21 -11.40 -7.10 0.59
N TYR A 22 -11.64 -5.80 0.76
CA TYR A 22 -12.95 -5.20 0.48
C TYR A 22 -13.31 -5.27 -1.00
N ARG A 23 -12.36 -5.06 -1.92
CA ARG A 23 -12.57 -5.31 -3.36
C ARG A 23 -12.97 -6.77 -3.63
N LYS A 24 -12.31 -7.73 -2.98
CA LYS A 24 -12.64 -9.15 -3.11
C LYS A 24 -14.05 -9.46 -2.60
N PHE A 25 -14.44 -8.91 -1.45
CA PHE A 25 -15.78 -9.11 -0.88
C PHE A 25 -16.87 -8.45 -1.74
N ALA A 26 -16.60 -7.28 -2.32
CA ALA A 26 -17.51 -6.68 -3.31
C ALA A 26 -17.68 -7.58 -4.54
N ASP A 27 -16.60 -8.18 -5.03
CA ASP A 27 -16.66 -9.10 -6.18
C ASP A 27 -17.40 -10.42 -5.83
N GLU A 28 -17.32 -10.88 -4.59
CA GLU A 28 -18.09 -12.03 -4.07
C GLU A 28 -19.58 -11.69 -3.92
N ALA A 29 -19.93 -10.59 -3.25
CA ALA A 29 -21.31 -10.12 -3.08
C ALA A 29 -22.01 -9.87 -4.43
N LYS A 30 -21.26 -9.42 -5.44
CA LYS A 30 -21.77 -9.26 -6.81
C LYS A 30 -22.20 -10.59 -7.44
N LYS A 31 -21.46 -11.68 -7.18
CA LYS A 31 -21.82 -13.02 -7.68
C LYS A 31 -23.06 -13.57 -6.99
N GLU A 32 -23.28 -13.19 -5.74
CA GLU A 32 -24.44 -13.59 -4.94
C GLU A 32 -25.69 -12.72 -5.19
N GLY A 33 -25.56 -11.66 -5.99
CA GLY A 33 -26.69 -10.78 -6.32
C GLY A 33 -27.11 -9.86 -5.17
N LEU A 34 -26.15 -9.42 -4.35
CA LEU A 34 -26.37 -8.57 -3.18
C LEU A 34 -25.91 -7.11 -3.44
N PRO A 35 -26.69 -6.28 -4.16
CA PRO A 35 -26.24 -4.96 -4.62
C PRO A 35 -25.89 -3.98 -3.50
N GLU A 36 -26.65 -3.97 -2.40
CA GLU A 36 -26.38 -3.11 -1.25
C GLU A 36 -25.04 -3.46 -0.57
N VAL A 37 -24.72 -4.75 -0.51
CA VAL A 37 -23.45 -5.24 0.07
C VAL A 37 -22.27 -4.89 -0.84
N VAL A 38 -22.46 -4.93 -2.15
CA VAL A 38 -21.45 -4.47 -3.12
C VAL A 38 -21.12 -3.01 -2.90
N GLU A 39 -22.12 -2.15 -2.73
CA GLU A 39 -21.94 -0.71 -2.51
C GLU A 39 -21.16 -0.44 -1.23
N VAL A 40 -21.54 -1.08 -0.12
CA VAL A 40 -20.83 -0.96 1.16
C VAL A 40 -19.36 -1.35 1.04
N PHE A 41 -19.05 -2.50 0.43
CA PHE A 41 -17.65 -2.93 0.29
C PHE A 41 -16.85 -2.08 -0.71
N GLN A 42 -17.49 -1.53 -1.73
CA GLN A 42 -16.83 -0.58 -2.63
C GLN A 42 -16.51 0.74 -1.93
N GLU A 43 -17.41 1.25 -1.08
CA GLU A 43 -17.17 2.45 -0.29
C GLU A 43 -16.04 2.24 0.72
N LEU A 44 -16.06 1.13 1.45
CA LEU A 44 -14.96 0.75 2.36
C LEU A 44 -13.62 0.65 1.61
N ALA A 45 -13.59 0.01 0.44
CA ALA A 45 -12.38 -0.01 -0.38
C ALA A 45 -11.92 1.40 -0.78
N SER A 46 -12.85 2.29 -1.15
CA SER A 46 -12.50 3.68 -1.49
C SER A 46 -11.86 4.42 -0.31
N GLN A 47 -12.41 4.24 0.90
CA GLN A 47 -11.87 4.83 2.13
C GLN A 47 -10.43 4.35 2.40
N GLU A 48 -10.14 3.05 2.27
CA GLU A 48 -8.77 2.55 2.47
C GLU A 48 -7.79 3.01 1.40
N LEU A 49 -8.27 3.23 0.17
CA LEU A 49 -7.46 3.83 -0.89
C LEU A 49 -7.08 5.27 -0.54
N GLU A 50 -8.00 6.06 0.01
CA GLU A 50 -7.74 7.41 0.50
C GLU A 50 -6.75 7.41 1.68
N HIS A 51 -6.94 6.51 2.66
CA HIS A 51 -6.01 6.33 3.78
C HIS A 51 -4.60 6.00 3.29
N LYS A 52 -4.46 5.05 2.36
CA LYS A 52 -3.19 4.70 1.72
C LYS A 52 -2.54 5.90 1.03
N ASN A 53 -3.31 6.70 0.29
CA ASN A 53 -2.81 7.89 -0.41
C ASN A 53 -2.30 8.97 0.57
N LYS A 54 -3.00 9.17 1.69
CA LYS A 54 -2.58 10.08 2.76
C LYS A 54 -1.28 9.61 3.41
N LEU A 55 -1.16 8.31 3.72
CA LEU A 55 0.06 7.71 4.26
C LEU A 55 1.23 7.83 3.28
N LEU A 56 1.01 7.62 1.98
CA LEU A 56 2.03 7.85 0.94
C LEU A 56 2.51 9.31 0.92
N SER A 57 1.59 10.27 1.03
CA SER A 57 1.93 11.69 1.09
C SER A 57 2.79 12.01 2.32
N GLN A 58 2.44 11.45 3.49
CA GLN A 58 3.24 11.60 4.71
C GLN A 58 4.63 10.95 4.57
N LEU A 59 4.69 9.73 4.01
CA LEU A 59 5.95 9.02 3.80
C LEU A 59 6.89 9.79 2.87
N LYS A 60 6.37 10.40 1.79
CA LYS A 60 7.16 11.23 0.86
C LYS A 60 7.81 12.44 1.55
N LYS A 61 7.20 12.99 2.59
CA LYS A 61 7.78 14.10 3.38
C LYS A 61 8.93 13.63 4.29
N LEU A 62 8.93 12.35 4.66
CA LEU A 62 9.92 11.75 5.57
C LEU A 62 11.06 11.04 4.84
N VAL A 63 10.88 10.72 3.56
CA VAL A 63 11.86 10.01 2.73
C VAL A 63 12.50 10.99 1.76
N PRO A 64 13.85 11.05 1.70
CA PRO A 64 14.52 11.98 0.80
C PRO A 64 14.23 11.66 -0.68
N PRO A 65 14.28 12.66 -1.57
CA PRO A 65 13.81 12.54 -2.96
C PRO A 65 14.54 11.49 -3.80
N ASP A 66 15.75 11.10 -3.39
CA ASP A 66 16.59 10.09 -4.03
C ASP A 66 16.08 8.65 -3.83
N LEU A 67 15.19 8.42 -2.86
CA LEU A 67 14.50 7.14 -2.64
C LEU A 67 13.12 7.07 -3.33
N THR A 68 12.58 8.19 -3.83
CA THR A 68 11.26 8.23 -4.50
C THR A 68 11.35 8.21 -6.02
N ARG A 69 12.57 8.32 -6.59
CA ARG A 69 12.84 8.15 -8.02
C ARG A 69 13.77 6.97 -8.23
N GLY A 70 13.37 6.01 -9.07
CA GLY A 70 14.16 4.83 -9.44
C GLY A 70 15.39 5.14 -10.29
N LYS A 71 16.33 5.95 -9.78
CA LYS A 71 17.65 6.18 -10.38
C LYS A 71 18.75 6.05 -9.34
N ARG A 72 18.82 4.91 -8.66
CA ARG A 72 20.10 4.40 -8.20
C ARG A 72 20.31 3.04 -8.85
N LYS A 73 21.30 2.97 -9.73
CA LYS A 73 21.88 1.71 -10.20
C LYS A 73 22.33 0.99 -8.93
N LEU A 74 21.65 -0.10 -8.56
CA LEU A 74 21.97 -0.87 -7.37
C LEU A 74 23.31 -1.59 -7.60
N SER A 75 24.43 -0.90 -7.38
CA SER A 75 25.75 -1.50 -7.28
C SER A 75 26.07 -1.72 -5.81
N LEU A 76 25.42 -2.70 -5.17
CA LEU A 76 25.62 -2.98 -3.74
C LEU A 76 25.57 -4.47 -3.39
N ILE A 77 25.84 -5.35 -4.37
CA ILE A 77 26.21 -6.74 -4.10
C ILE A 77 27.56 -6.96 -4.81
N PRO A 78 28.69 -7.10 -4.10
CA PRO A 78 29.87 -7.68 -4.72
C PRO A 78 29.45 -9.09 -5.13
N GLY A 79 29.49 -9.37 -6.45
CA GLY A 79 29.21 -10.71 -6.95
C GLY A 79 30.10 -11.74 -6.25
N PRO A 80 29.68 -13.01 -6.17
CA PRO A 80 30.44 -14.03 -5.46
C PRO A 80 31.88 -14.06 -5.99
N SER A 81 32.83 -13.96 -5.05
CA SER A 81 34.24 -14.21 -5.29
C SER A 81 34.36 -15.55 -6.02
N LYS A 82 34.80 -15.52 -7.28
CA LYS A 82 35.18 -16.74 -7.98
C LYS A 82 36.49 -17.21 -7.36
N SER A 83 36.41 -18.27 -6.57
CA SER A 83 37.55 -19.13 -6.21
C SER A 83 37.62 -20.27 -7.22
#